data_AF-A0A9N9GDQ9-F1
#
_entry.id   AF-A0A9N9GDQ9-F1
#
_cell.length_a   1.000
_cell.length_b   1.000
_cell.length_c   1.000
_cell.angle_alpha   90.00
_cell.angle_beta   90.00
_cell.angle_gamma   90.00
#
_symmetry.space_group_name_H-M   'P 1'
#
loop_
_entity.id
_entity.type
_entity.pdbx_description
1 polymer ?
#
loop_
_entity_poly.entity_id
_entity_poly.type
_entity_poly.pdbx_seq_one_letter_code
_entity_poly.pdbx_strand_id
1 'polypeptide(L)'
;MAQFEFPQLPHINDPNLENNALTHPSINRHNNINDNPCITFHRLRFLGHFSFLMQLTNDIFHRYPTHNARQLQKLVDTISARSQLAEFALGTQLDSKICASITPEKVRANQRILSDCFLAYIGAMYLDIRETRKGGMCDEGGEIGLFVKGLVDCWLWQRISFSPVVTIISNQINSYHANGNDNEIKFGIMNTQHINENAHEDDEGSESTVSSNETRNHAVYATIRHIFSDISSVETSLNGDSSEDGTNGDTTLIQNDHLLRISNQYWRR
;
A
#
# COMPACT_ATOMS: atom_id res chain seq x y z
N MET A 1 -10.69 10.58 -12.07
CA MET A 1 -9.85 10.11 -10.94
C MET A 1 -8.78 9.22 -11.52
N ALA A 2 -7.50 9.49 -11.25
CA ALA A 2 -6.41 8.60 -11.69
C ALA A 2 -6.56 7.25 -10.97
N GLN A 3 -6.71 6.18 -11.73
CA GLN A 3 -6.68 4.83 -11.17
C GLN A 3 -5.23 4.54 -10.80
N PHE A 4 -4.95 4.25 -9.52
CA PHE A 4 -3.62 3.84 -9.12
C PHE A 4 -3.41 2.39 -9.61
N GLU A 5 -2.70 2.25 -10.73
CA GLU A 5 -2.41 0.95 -11.34
C GLU A 5 -1.35 0.20 -10.52
N PHE A 6 -1.44 -1.13 -10.52
CA PHE A 6 -0.38 -1.97 -9.96
C PHE A 6 0.94 -1.74 -10.73
N PRO A 7 2.10 -1.78 -10.04
CA PRO A 7 3.37 -1.73 -10.73
C PRO A 7 3.51 -2.92 -11.69
N GLN A 8 4.11 -2.68 -12.85
CA GLN A 8 4.41 -3.73 -13.82
C GLN A 8 5.42 -4.72 -13.23
N LEU A 9 5.32 -6.00 -13.62
CA LEU A 9 6.31 -7.01 -13.24
C LEU A 9 7.69 -6.64 -13.81
N PRO A 10 8.74 -6.56 -12.97
CA PRO A 10 10.09 -6.34 -13.46
C PRO A 10 10.57 -7.52 -14.31
N HIS A 11 11.35 -7.23 -15.34
CA HIS A 11 11.87 -8.25 -16.24
C HIS A 11 12.96 -9.09 -15.57
N ILE A 12 12.96 -10.41 -15.83
CA ILE A 12 14.00 -11.36 -15.42
C ILE A 12 14.82 -11.71 -16.65
N ASN A 13 16.13 -11.51 -16.59
CA ASN A 13 17.03 -11.70 -17.74
C ASN A 13 17.30 -13.19 -18.03
N ASP A 14 17.41 -14.05 -17.02
CA ASP A 14 17.51 -15.50 -17.22
C ASP A 14 16.12 -16.12 -17.47
N PRO A 15 15.83 -16.56 -18.71
CA PRO A 15 14.54 -17.16 -19.03
C PRO A 15 14.28 -18.46 -18.26
N ASN A 16 15.33 -19.18 -17.83
CA ASN A 16 15.15 -20.38 -17.03
C ASN A 16 14.65 -20.05 -15.62
N LEU A 17 15.15 -18.97 -15.01
CA LEU A 17 14.66 -18.50 -13.71
C LEU A 17 13.20 -18.06 -13.81
N GLU A 18 12.84 -17.30 -14.84
CA GLU A 18 11.45 -16.89 -15.09
C GLU A 18 10.54 -18.12 -15.30
N ASN A 19 10.92 -19.03 -16.19
CA ASN A 19 10.14 -20.24 -16.46
C ASN A 19 9.97 -21.11 -15.21
N ASN A 20 11.03 -21.28 -14.42
CA ASN A 20 10.96 -22.05 -13.18
C ASN A 20 10.04 -21.38 -12.14
N ALA A 21 10.03 -20.05 -12.05
CA ALA A 21 9.14 -19.31 -11.16
C ALA A 21 7.66 -19.43 -11.56
N LEU A 22 7.38 -19.59 -12.85
CA LEU A 22 6.03 -19.69 -13.42
C LEU A 22 5.52 -21.13 -13.54
N THR A 23 6.35 -22.14 -13.29
CA THR A 23 6.00 -23.55 -13.50
C THR A 23 5.50 -24.21 -12.23
N HIS A 24 4.22 -24.59 -12.23
CA HIS A 24 3.60 -25.35 -11.15
C HIS A 24 4.01 -26.85 -11.20
N PRO A 25 4.28 -27.50 -10.04
CA PRO A 25 4.70 -28.91 -9.98
C PRO A 25 3.73 -29.92 -10.60
N SER A 26 2.49 -29.54 -10.88
CA SER A 26 1.57 -30.44 -11.57
C SER A 26 1.96 -30.71 -13.03
N ILE A 27 2.76 -29.84 -13.67
CA ILE A 27 3.31 -30.09 -15.00
C ILE A 27 4.27 -31.28 -14.98
N ASN A 28 5.19 -31.33 -14.02
CA ASN A 28 6.15 -32.43 -13.91
C ASN A 28 5.42 -33.76 -13.68
N ARG A 29 4.44 -33.75 -12.78
CA ARG A 29 3.58 -34.92 -12.52
C ARG A 29 2.78 -35.36 -13.73
N HIS A 30 2.25 -34.42 -14.53
CA HIS A 30 1.52 -34.75 -15.74
C HIS A 30 2.42 -35.36 -16.82
N ASN A 31 3.65 -34.87 -16.94
CA ASN A 31 4.62 -35.31 -17.95
C ASN A 31 5.45 -36.53 -17.52
N ASN A 32 5.17 -37.14 -16.36
CA ASN A 32 5.96 -38.21 -15.75
C ASN A 32 7.46 -37.88 -15.64
N ILE A 33 7.78 -36.59 -15.49
CA ILE A 33 9.15 -36.14 -15.21
C ILE A 33 9.36 -36.36 -13.71
N ASN A 34 10.45 -37.03 -13.33
CA ASN A 34 10.84 -37.14 -11.92
C ASN A 34 10.71 -35.78 -11.25
N ASP A 35 10.10 -35.73 -10.06
CA ASP A 35 9.85 -34.50 -9.29
C ASP A 35 11.18 -33.79 -8.93
N ASN A 36 11.78 -33.13 -9.91
CA ASN A 36 13.01 -32.38 -9.75
C ASN A 36 12.61 -31.00 -9.18
N PRO A 37 12.95 -30.71 -7.92
CA PRO A 37 12.55 -29.47 -7.27
C PRO A 37 13.18 -28.23 -7.91
N CYS A 38 14.19 -28.39 -8.77
CA CYS A 38 14.83 -27.29 -9.50
C CYS A 38 14.03 -26.78 -10.70
N ILE A 39 13.02 -27.53 -11.18
CA ILE A 39 12.23 -27.20 -12.38
C ILE A 39 10.85 -26.61 -11.99
N THR A 40 10.63 -26.34 -10.71
CA THR A 40 9.35 -25.83 -10.21
C THR A 40 9.57 -24.64 -9.30
N PHE A 41 8.52 -23.85 -9.12
CA PHE A 41 8.60 -22.61 -8.36
C PHE A 41 8.95 -22.80 -6.87
N HIS A 42 8.90 -24.02 -6.31
CA HIS A 42 8.99 -24.24 -4.86
C HIS A 42 10.26 -23.71 -4.19
N ARG A 43 11.44 -23.91 -4.81
CA ARG A 43 12.71 -23.42 -4.25
C ARG A 43 12.83 -21.90 -4.37
N LEU A 44 12.41 -21.35 -5.51
CA LEU A 44 12.38 -19.91 -5.74
C LEU A 44 11.39 -19.22 -4.79
N ARG A 45 10.22 -19.83 -4.56
CA ARG A 45 9.22 -19.36 -3.59
C ARG A 45 9.80 -19.23 -2.18
N PHE A 46 10.57 -20.22 -1.74
CA PHE A 46 11.23 -20.17 -0.43
C PHE A 46 12.17 -18.96 -0.34
N LEU A 47 13.04 -18.77 -1.33
CA LEU A 47 13.98 -17.63 -1.38
C LEU A 47 13.25 -16.28 -1.48
N GLY A 48 12.23 -16.22 -2.33
CA GLY A 48 11.45 -15.02 -2.56
C GLY A 48 10.59 -14.62 -1.37
N HIS A 49 10.15 -15.56 -0.53
CA HIS A 49 9.46 -15.26 0.73
C HIS A 49 10.32 -14.38 1.64
N PHE A 50 11.58 -14.77 1.88
CA PHE A 50 12.49 -13.99 2.72
C PHE A 50 12.89 -12.68 2.05
N SER A 51 13.12 -12.70 0.73
CA SER A 51 13.46 -11.50 -0.04
C SER A 51 12.33 -10.46 0.03
N PHE A 52 11.08 -10.89 -0.13
CA PHE A 52 9.90 -10.05 -0.01
C PHE A 52 9.75 -9.51 1.42
N LEU A 53 9.82 -10.38 2.44
CA LEU A 53 9.67 -9.95 3.84
C LEU A 53 10.74 -8.94 4.25
N MET A 54 12.00 -9.15 3.86
CA MET A 54 13.07 -8.21 4.16
C MET A 54 12.77 -6.82 3.60
N GLN A 55 12.36 -6.73 2.34
CA GLN A 55 12.03 -5.44 1.70
C GLN A 55 10.76 -4.81 2.29
N LEU A 56 9.72 -5.62 2.53
CA LEU A 56 8.47 -5.17 3.14
C LEU A 56 8.69 -4.64 4.55
N THR A 57 9.40 -5.37 5.40
CA THR A 57 9.68 -4.96 6.77
C THR A 57 10.55 -3.71 6.80
N ASN A 58 11.53 -3.59 5.89
CA ASN A 58 12.35 -2.38 5.78
C ASN A 58 11.49 -1.14 5.42
N ASP A 59 10.61 -1.26 4.42
CA ASP A 59 9.69 -0.19 4.04
C ASP A 59 8.74 0.18 5.18
N ILE A 60 8.09 -0.81 5.80
CA ILE A 60 7.13 -0.60 6.90
C ILE A 60 7.81 0.03 8.13
N PHE A 61 9.02 -0.40 8.48
CA PHE A 61 9.77 0.15 9.62
C PHE A 61 10.08 1.64 9.43
N HIS A 62 10.57 2.03 8.25
CA HIS A 62 10.92 3.43 7.97
C HIS A 62 9.70 4.30 7.68
N ARG A 63 8.64 3.72 7.12
CA ARG A 63 7.39 4.41 6.81
C ARG A 63 6.60 4.78 8.06
N TYR A 64 6.66 3.96 9.11
CA TYR A 64 5.87 4.10 10.34
C TYR A 64 6.75 4.22 11.61
N PRO A 65 7.58 5.27 11.74
CA PRO A 65 8.58 5.38 12.82
C PRO A 65 7.98 5.50 14.24
N THR A 66 6.69 5.81 14.36
CA THR A 66 5.98 5.93 15.64
C THR A 66 5.27 4.64 16.06
N HIS A 67 5.20 3.63 15.19
CA HIS A 67 4.55 2.37 15.50
C HIS A 67 5.46 1.47 16.33
N ASN A 68 4.89 0.80 17.32
CA ASN A 68 5.63 -0.21 18.08
C ASN A 68 5.74 -1.54 17.30
N ALA A 69 6.60 -2.45 17.79
CA ALA A 69 6.87 -3.72 17.13
C ALA A 69 5.61 -4.55 16.83
N ARG A 70 4.61 -4.58 17.73
CA ARG A 70 3.36 -5.33 17.51
C ARG A 70 2.56 -4.74 16.36
N GLN A 71 2.48 -3.41 16.28
CA GLN A 71 1.76 -2.73 15.20
C GLN A 71 2.45 -2.93 13.85
N LEU A 72 3.78 -2.83 13.81
CA LEU A 72 4.56 -3.10 12.59
C LEU A 72 4.39 -4.55 12.13
N GLN A 73 4.47 -5.52 13.05
CA GLN A 73 4.27 -6.94 12.73
C GLN A 73 2.87 -7.19 12.15
N LYS A 74 1.83 -6.58 12.74
CA LYS A 74 0.46 -6.70 12.22
C LYS A 74 0.35 -6.22 10.76
N LEU A 75 1.01 -5.12 10.42
CA LEU A 75 1.06 -4.62 9.03
C LEU A 75 1.76 -5.60 8.10
N VAL A 76 2.95 -6.07 8.49
CA VAL A 76 3.74 -7.04 7.71
C VAL A 76 2.94 -8.33 7.50
N ASP A 77 2.31 -8.87 8.53
CA ASP A 77 1.48 -10.09 8.46
C ASP A 77 0.28 -9.90 7.54
N THR A 78 -0.35 -8.72 7.57
CA THR A 78 -1.50 -8.42 6.71
C THR A 78 -1.10 -8.34 5.24
N ILE A 79 0.01 -7.67 4.94
CA ILE A 79 0.48 -7.47 3.55
C ILE A 79 1.08 -8.76 2.98
N SER A 80 1.75 -9.56 3.82
CA SER A 80 2.34 -10.85 3.43
C SER A 80 1.36 -12.03 3.51
N ALA A 81 0.10 -11.79 3.87
CA ALA A 81 -0.93 -12.81 3.89
C ALA A 81 -1.16 -13.40 2.50
N ARG A 82 -1.45 -14.71 2.45
CA ARG A 82 -1.68 -15.45 1.19
C ARG A 82 -2.71 -14.79 0.28
N SER A 83 -3.82 -14.34 0.84
CA SER A 83 -4.88 -13.66 0.09
C SER A 83 -4.34 -12.40 -0.58
N GLN A 84 -3.54 -11.61 0.15
CA GLN A 84 -2.96 -10.38 -0.38
C GLN A 84 -1.90 -10.64 -1.45
N LEU A 85 -1.05 -11.64 -1.25
CA LEU A 85 -0.07 -12.06 -2.27
C LEU A 85 -0.76 -12.58 -3.54
N ALA A 86 -1.90 -13.26 -3.41
CA ALA A 86 -2.69 -13.68 -4.56
C ALA A 86 -3.31 -12.48 -5.30
N GLU A 87 -3.77 -11.45 -4.57
CA GLU A 87 -4.22 -10.19 -5.18
C GLU A 87 -3.08 -9.47 -5.91
N PHE A 88 -1.86 -9.47 -5.35
CA PHE A 88 -0.69 -8.92 -6.03
C PHE A 88 -0.37 -9.68 -7.32
N ALA A 89 -0.46 -11.01 -7.31
CA ALA A 89 -0.30 -11.82 -8.51
C ALA A 89 -1.31 -11.44 -9.61
N LEU A 90 -2.58 -11.22 -9.24
CA LEU A 90 -3.63 -10.82 -10.18
C LEU A 90 -3.44 -9.37 -10.66
N GLY A 91 -3.16 -8.45 -9.75
CA GLY A 91 -2.95 -7.03 -10.05
C GLY A 91 -1.78 -6.79 -10.99
N THR A 92 -0.74 -7.61 -10.87
CA THR A 92 0.45 -7.58 -11.72
C THR A 92 0.32 -8.48 -12.98
N GLN A 93 -0.85 -9.08 -13.21
CA GLN A 93 -1.17 -9.97 -14.33
C GLN A 93 -0.29 -11.22 -14.43
N LEU A 94 0.36 -11.61 -13.32
CA LEU A 94 1.21 -12.79 -13.24
C LEU A 94 0.44 -14.08 -13.50
N ASP A 95 -0.85 -14.12 -13.13
CA ASP A 95 -1.75 -15.25 -13.29
C ASP A 95 -1.83 -15.75 -14.75
N SER A 96 -1.75 -14.83 -15.71
CA SER A 96 -1.82 -15.13 -17.14
C SER A 96 -0.57 -15.85 -17.67
N LYS A 97 0.54 -15.80 -16.91
CA LYS A 97 1.84 -16.38 -17.28
C LYS A 97 2.11 -17.73 -16.60
N ILE A 98 1.28 -18.13 -15.62
CA ILE A 98 1.50 -19.35 -14.84
C ILE A 98 1.26 -20.59 -15.72
N CYS A 99 2.27 -21.46 -15.77
CA CYS A 99 2.20 -22.73 -16.45
C CYS A 99 1.78 -23.82 -15.44
N ALA A 100 0.59 -24.38 -15.61
CA ALA A 100 0.08 -25.49 -14.81
C ALA A 100 -0.68 -26.50 -15.67
N SER A 101 -0.79 -27.74 -15.19
CA SER A 101 -1.60 -28.80 -15.86
C SER A 101 -3.12 -28.64 -15.66
N ILE A 102 -3.55 -27.60 -14.98
CA ILE A 102 -4.96 -27.27 -14.71
C ILE A 102 -5.35 -26.04 -15.54
N THR A 103 -6.64 -25.81 -15.75
CA THR A 103 -7.10 -24.69 -16.58
C THR A 103 -6.74 -23.33 -15.94
N PRO A 104 -6.54 -22.26 -16.75
CA PRO A 104 -6.23 -20.93 -16.23
C PRO A 104 -7.24 -20.41 -15.21
N GLU A 105 -8.54 -20.74 -15.36
CA GLU A 105 -9.59 -20.35 -14.42
C GLU A 105 -9.38 -20.99 -13.05
N LYS A 106 -8.94 -22.26 -13.02
CA LYS A 106 -8.61 -22.96 -11.77
C LYS A 106 -7.33 -22.42 -11.13
N VAL A 107 -6.37 -21.96 -11.92
CA VAL A 107 -5.19 -21.25 -11.41
C VAL A 107 -5.60 -19.94 -10.74
N ARG A 108 -6.40 -19.12 -11.43
CA ARG A 108 -6.91 -17.82 -10.91
C ARG A 108 -7.77 -17.97 -9.67
N ALA A 109 -8.53 -19.05 -9.55
CA ALA A 109 -9.33 -19.33 -8.35
C ALA A 109 -8.48 -19.86 -7.17
N ASN A 110 -7.22 -20.25 -7.39
CA ASN A 110 -6.39 -20.87 -6.37
C ASN A 110 -5.36 -19.89 -5.79
N GLN A 111 -5.73 -19.25 -4.69
CA GLN A 111 -4.87 -18.30 -3.97
C GLN A 111 -3.50 -18.86 -3.62
N ARG A 112 -3.39 -20.17 -3.35
CA ARG A 112 -2.10 -20.79 -3.03
C ARG A 112 -1.16 -20.81 -4.22
N ILE A 113 -1.66 -21.18 -5.40
CA ILE A 113 -0.83 -21.19 -6.62
C ILE A 113 -0.41 -19.75 -6.96
N LEU A 114 -1.35 -18.81 -6.91
CA LEU A 114 -1.07 -17.39 -7.16
C LEU A 114 -0.02 -16.83 -6.20
N SER A 115 -0.20 -17.02 -4.88
CA SER A 115 0.75 -16.53 -3.88
C SER A 115 2.12 -17.19 -3.99
N ASP A 116 2.15 -18.50 -4.25
CA ASP A 116 3.39 -19.26 -4.33
C ASP A 116 4.19 -18.88 -5.60
N CYS A 117 3.53 -18.72 -6.75
CA CYS A 117 4.15 -18.23 -7.99
C CYS A 117 4.63 -16.78 -7.84
N PHE A 118 3.84 -15.91 -7.19
CA PHE A 118 4.24 -14.52 -6.95
C PHE A 118 5.53 -14.43 -6.14
N LEU A 119 5.61 -15.16 -5.02
CA LEU A 119 6.84 -15.21 -4.23
C LEU A 119 7.98 -15.86 -5.02
N ALA A 120 7.72 -16.88 -5.83
CA ALA A 120 8.75 -17.46 -6.67
C ALA A 120 9.31 -16.49 -7.71
N TYR A 121 8.47 -15.65 -8.29
CA TYR A 121 8.90 -14.59 -9.21
C TYR A 121 9.85 -13.61 -8.53
N ILE A 122 9.51 -13.17 -7.30
CA ILE A 122 10.42 -12.35 -6.48
C ILE A 122 11.74 -13.08 -6.20
N GLY A 123 11.69 -14.39 -5.93
CA GLY A 123 12.89 -15.20 -5.73
C GLY A 123 13.76 -15.30 -6.98
N ALA A 124 13.15 -15.39 -8.16
CA ALA A 124 13.84 -15.37 -9.44
C ALA A 124 14.48 -14.00 -9.72
N MET A 125 13.75 -12.91 -9.51
CA MET A 125 14.29 -11.54 -9.59
C MET A 125 15.51 -11.35 -8.68
N TYR A 126 15.45 -11.86 -7.44
CA TYR A 126 16.57 -11.80 -6.51
C TYR A 126 17.83 -12.49 -7.04
N LEU A 127 17.70 -13.67 -7.64
CA LEU A 127 18.86 -14.36 -8.22
C LEU A 127 19.37 -13.66 -9.47
N ASP A 128 18.47 -13.22 -10.34
CA ASP A 128 18.80 -12.55 -11.61
C ASP A 128 19.58 -11.24 -11.38
N ILE A 129 19.12 -10.41 -10.44
CA ILE A 129 19.81 -9.17 -10.06
C ILE A 129 21.19 -9.48 -9.43
N ARG A 130 21.29 -10.55 -8.64
CA ARG A 130 22.55 -10.94 -8.00
C ARG A 130 23.58 -11.43 -9.01
N GLU A 131 23.16 -12.14 -10.06
CA GLU A 131 24.07 -12.66 -11.09
C GLU A 131 24.52 -11.60 -12.10
N THR A 132 23.63 -10.66 -12.43
CA THR A 132 23.95 -9.50 -13.30
C THR A 132 24.89 -8.52 -12.61
N ARG A 133 24.74 -8.31 -11.29
CA ARG A 133 25.62 -7.46 -10.47
C ARG A 133 26.75 -8.29 -9.86
N LYS A 134 27.73 -8.70 -10.69
CA LYS A 134 28.98 -9.33 -10.21
C LYS A 134 29.78 -8.35 -9.33
N GLY A 135 29.49 -8.33 -8.03
CA GLY A 135 30.22 -7.58 -7.01
C GLY A 135 29.50 -6.32 -6.54
N GLY A 136 28.73 -6.44 -5.46
CA GLY A 136 28.10 -5.29 -4.80
C GLY A 136 26.95 -5.74 -3.89
N MET A 137 26.95 -5.23 -2.67
CA MET A 137 26.04 -5.53 -1.57
C MET A 137 24.56 -5.60 -2.00
N CYS A 138 23.82 -6.54 -1.41
CA CYS A 138 22.36 -6.69 -1.55
C CYS A 138 21.70 -5.32 -1.34
N ASP A 139 21.16 -4.75 -2.40
CA ASP A 139 20.77 -3.34 -2.47
C ASP A 139 19.54 -3.08 -1.58
N GLU A 140 19.76 -2.51 -0.40
CA GLU A 140 18.73 -1.86 0.39
C GLU A 140 18.17 -0.70 -0.46
N GLY A 141 17.04 -0.92 -1.14
CA GLY A 141 16.45 0.05 -2.08
C GLY A 141 16.64 -0.25 -3.56
N GLY A 142 17.16 -1.43 -3.93
CA GLY A 142 17.25 -1.86 -5.34
C GLY A 142 15.89 -2.14 -5.99
N GLU A 143 15.90 -2.66 -7.22
CA GLU A 143 14.69 -2.87 -8.04
C GLU A 143 13.58 -3.67 -7.33
N ILE A 144 13.93 -4.68 -6.52
CA ILE A 144 12.96 -5.44 -5.71
C ILE A 144 12.31 -4.53 -4.66
N GLY A 145 13.10 -3.70 -3.98
CA GLY A 145 12.60 -2.78 -2.97
C GLY A 145 11.64 -1.75 -3.57
N LEU A 146 11.98 -1.18 -4.73
CA LEU A 146 11.09 -0.26 -5.45
C LEU A 146 9.79 -0.93 -5.89
N PHE A 147 9.88 -2.15 -6.42
CA PHE A 147 8.70 -2.93 -6.81
C PHE A 147 7.80 -3.23 -5.61
N VAL A 148 8.37 -3.74 -4.50
CA VAL A 148 7.64 -4.02 -3.26
C VAL A 148 7.01 -2.75 -2.69
N LYS A 149 7.73 -1.64 -2.67
CA LYS A 149 7.20 -0.34 -2.24
C LYS A 149 5.99 0.08 -3.08
N GLY A 150 6.06 -0.07 -4.40
CA GLY A 150 4.95 0.21 -5.31
C GLY A 150 3.71 -0.65 -5.02
N LEU A 151 3.90 -1.92 -4.66
CA LEU A 151 2.81 -2.80 -4.23
C LEU A 151 2.18 -2.32 -2.92
N VAL A 152 2.99 -1.93 -1.93
CA VAL A 152 2.51 -1.40 -0.65
C VAL A 152 1.75 -0.09 -0.85
N ASP A 153 2.24 0.78 -1.73
CA ASP A 153 1.57 2.04 -2.05
C ASP A 153 0.20 1.79 -2.71
N CYS A 154 0.12 0.85 -3.67
CA CYS A 154 -1.16 0.45 -4.27
C CYS A 154 -2.12 -0.15 -3.24
N TRP A 155 -1.61 -1.03 -2.37
CA TRP A 155 -2.36 -1.67 -1.30
C TRP A 155 -2.97 -0.68 -0.31
N LEU A 156 -2.20 0.34 0.09
CA LEU A 156 -2.66 1.43 0.95
C LEU A 156 -3.71 2.28 0.24
N TRP A 157 -3.46 2.63 -1.02
CA TRP A 157 -4.37 3.48 -1.78
C TRP A 157 -5.73 2.84 -1.95
N GLN A 158 -5.79 1.54 -2.26
CA GLN A 158 -7.05 0.79 -2.32
C GLN A 158 -7.82 0.89 -0.99
N ARG A 159 -7.14 0.71 0.16
CA ARG A 159 -7.81 0.78 1.47
C ARG A 159 -8.27 2.18 1.86
N ILE A 160 -7.54 3.22 1.45
CA ILE A 160 -7.93 4.61 1.69
C ILE A 160 -9.10 5.01 0.79
N SER A 161 -9.04 4.69 -0.51
CA SER A 161 -10.07 5.05 -1.49
C SER A 161 -11.41 4.37 -1.22
N PHE A 162 -11.41 3.17 -0.63
CA PHE A 162 -12.63 2.48 -0.23
C PHE A 162 -13.02 2.74 1.23
N SER A 163 -12.39 3.69 1.91
CA SER A 163 -12.80 4.07 3.26
C SER A 163 -14.18 4.75 3.24
N PRO A 164 -15.16 4.26 4.02
CA PRO A 164 -16.45 4.93 4.16
C PRO A 164 -16.30 6.39 4.61
N VAL A 165 -15.28 6.67 5.43
CA VAL A 165 -14.97 8.03 5.91
C VAL A 165 -14.60 8.95 4.73
N VAL A 166 -13.73 8.50 3.83
CA VAL A 166 -13.34 9.27 2.64
C VAL A 166 -14.54 9.45 1.70
N THR A 167 -15.40 8.45 1.61
CA THR A 167 -16.64 8.52 0.81
C THR A 167 -17.63 9.54 1.39
N ILE A 168 -17.83 9.53 2.71
CA ILE A 168 -18.68 10.48 3.43
C ILE A 168 -18.15 11.91 3.26
N ILE A 169 -16.84 12.12 3.47
CA ILE A 169 -16.20 13.43 3.30
C ILE A 169 -16.33 13.91 1.85
N SER A 170 -16.09 13.05 0.87
CA SER A 170 -16.22 13.39 -0.55
C SER A 170 -17.66 13.77 -0.92
N ASN A 171 -18.65 13.05 -0.40
CA ASN A 171 -20.06 13.35 -0.62
C ASN A 171 -20.48 14.65 0.06
N GLN A 172 -19.98 14.94 1.26
CA GLN A 172 -20.20 16.21 1.92
C GLN A 172 -19.62 17.37 1.09
N ILE A 173 -18.35 17.30 0.70
CA ILE A 173 -17.70 18.32 -0.15
C ILE A 173 -18.48 18.55 -1.46
N ASN A 174 -18.89 17.48 -2.13
CA ASN A 174 -19.66 17.58 -3.38
C ASN A 174 -21.05 18.20 -3.16
N SER A 175 -21.72 17.90 -2.04
CA SER A 175 -23.00 18.52 -1.69
C SER A 175 -22.87 20.01 -1.39
N TYR A 176 -21.74 20.44 -0.80
CA TYR A 176 -21.45 21.86 -0.57
C TYR A 176 -21.21 22.61 -1.88
N HIS A 177 -20.43 22.03 -2.82
CA HIS A 177 -20.21 22.64 -4.14
C HIS A 177 -21.48 22.69 -5.00
N ALA A 178 -22.37 21.70 -4.88
CA ALA A 178 -23.64 21.67 -5.62
C ALA A 178 -24.63 22.76 -5.15
N ASN A 179 -24.51 23.22 -3.90
CA ASN A 179 -25.42 24.21 -3.31
C ASN A 179 -24.96 25.67 -3.49
N GLY A 180 -23.85 25.93 -4.19
CA GLY A 180 -23.48 27.27 -4.68
C GLY A 180 -23.23 28.33 -3.61
N ASN A 181 -22.99 27.94 -2.36
CA ASN A 181 -22.80 28.87 -1.24
C ASN A 181 -21.31 28.94 -0.84
N ASP A 182 -20.49 29.55 -1.70
CA ASP A 182 -19.04 29.71 -1.50
C ASP A 182 -18.69 30.53 -0.24
N ASN A 183 -19.68 31.20 0.37
CA ASN A 183 -19.48 32.06 1.54
C ASN A 183 -19.48 31.32 2.89
N GLU A 184 -19.87 30.04 2.95
CA GLU A 184 -19.93 29.27 4.21
C GLU A 184 -18.70 28.40 4.49
N ILE A 185 -17.73 28.34 3.58
CA ILE A 185 -16.41 27.75 3.88
C ILE A 185 -15.72 28.51 5.04
N LYS A 186 -16.17 29.73 5.38
CA LYS A 186 -15.70 30.50 6.54
C LYS A 186 -16.13 29.96 7.90
N PHE A 187 -17.21 29.19 8.03
CA PHE A 187 -17.70 28.79 9.37
C PHE A 187 -16.95 27.59 10.00
N GLY A 188 -16.15 26.87 9.22
CA GLY A 188 -15.20 25.86 9.74
C GLY A 188 -13.76 26.39 9.92
N ILE A 189 -13.44 27.56 9.36
CA ILE A 189 -12.09 28.13 9.33
C ILE A 189 -11.94 29.32 10.30
N MET A 190 -13.04 29.91 10.79
CA MET A 190 -12.98 31.11 11.64
C MET A 190 -12.63 30.90 13.12
N ASN A 191 -12.40 29.67 13.60
CA ASN A 191 -11.94 29.46 14.98
C ASN A 191 -10.41 29.32 15.15
N THR A 192 -9.65 29.47 14.06
CA THR A 192 -8.17 29.34 14.07
C THR A 192 -7.42 30.66 13.93
N GLN A 193 -8.10 31.81 13.73
CA GLN A 193 -7.41 33.10 13.69
C GLN A 193 -7.02 33.68 15.06
N HIS A 194 -7.38 33.04 16.19
CA HIS A 194 -6.97 33.52 17.51
C HIS A 194 -5.69 32.90 18.09
N ILE A 195 -4.94 32.09 17.32
CA ILE A 195 -3.72 31.43 17.84
C ILE A 195 -2.42 31.89 17.15
N ASN A 196 -2.45 32.73 16.12
CA ASN A 196 -1.21 33.13 15.44
C ASN A 196 -1.17 34.59 14.98
N GLU A 197 -1.40 35.52 15.91
CA GLU A 197 -0.88 36.88 15.80
C GLU A 197 0.45 36.94 16.56
N ASN A 198 1.55 36.65 15.86
CA ASN A 198 2.90 37.17 16.11
C ASN A 198 3.91 36.52 15.16
N ALA A 199 3.90 36.91 13.89
CA ALA A 199 5.08 36.82 13.02
C ALA A 199 4.92 37.70 11.78
N HIS A 200 5.57 38.86 11.85
CA HIS A 200 6.14 39.69 10.79
C HIS A 200 5.56 39.67 9.36
N GLU A 201 5.08 40.84 8.97
CA GLU A 201 5.00 41.36 7.61
C GLU A 201 6.39 41.37 6.94
N ASP A 202 6.49 40.85 5.72
CA ASP A 202 6.96 41.56 4.52
C ASP A 202 7.08 40.59 3.33
N ASP A 203 6.51 41.00 2.19
CA ASP A 203 7.05 40.93 0.82
C ASP A 203 6.05 40.47 -0.25
N GLU A 204 5.89 41.34 -1.25
CA GLU A 204 4.94 41.27 -2.35
C GLU A 204 5.50 40.51 -3.56
N GLY A 205 4.64 39.76 -4.25
CA GLY A 205 4.72 39.62 -5.71
C GLY A 205 5.24 38.30 -6.28
N SER A 206 4.31 37.46 -6.76
CA SER A 206 4.31 36.93 -8.15
C SER A 206 3.15 35.94 -8.34
N GLU A 207 2.18 36.32 -9.17
CA GLU A 207 1.08 35.45 -9.60
C GLU A 207 1.59 34.39 -10.59
N SER A 208 1.60 33.12 -10.18
CA SER A 208 1.61 31.98 -11.09
C SER A 208 0.19 31.43 -11.21
N THR A 209 -0.37 31.44 -12.43
CA THR A 209 -1.67 30.84 -12.75
C THR A 209 -1.57 29.31 -12.64
N VAL A 210 -1.83 28.79 -11.44
CA VAL A 210 -2.05 27.36 -11.19
C VAL A 210 -3.41 26.97 -11.77
N SER A 211 -3.44 25.89 -12.53
CA SER A 211 -4.65 25.33 -13.13
C SER A 211 -5.75 25.16 -12.09
N SER A 212 -6.97 25.63 -12.39
CA SER A 212 -8.12 25.58 -11.47
C SER A 212 -8.44 24.17 -10.93
N ASN A 213 -7.97 23.12 -11.61
CA ASN A 213 -8.09 21.73 -11.15
C ASN A 213 -7.01 21.32 -10.13
N GLU A 214 -5.81 21.87 -10.20
CA GLU A 214 -4.76 21.65 -9.20
C GLU A 214 -5.11 22.33 -7.88
N THR A 215 -5.60 23.58 -7.94
CA THR A 215 -6.08 24.33 -6.78
C THR A 215 -7.26 23.63 -6.10
N ARG A 216 -8.16 23.03 -6.90
CA ARG A 216 -9.30 22.23 -6.40
C ARG A 216 -8.87 20.96 -5.69
N ASN A 217 -7.93 20.21 -6.27
CA ASN A 217 -7.39 19.03 -5.61
C ASN A 217 -6.67 19.41 -4.32
N HIS A 218 -5.88 20.49 -4.33
CA HIS A 218 -5.19 21.00 -3.15
C HIS A 218 -6.16 21.41 -2.03
N ALA A 219 -7.28 22.05 -2.39
CA ALA A 219 -8.33 22.43 -1.43
C ALA A 219 -9.04 21.22 -0.81
N VAL A 220 -9.32 20.18 -1.61
CA VAL A 220 -9.88 18.91 -1.12
C VAL A 220 -8.89 18.24 -0.16
N TYR A 221 -7.60 18.20 -0.50
CA TYR A 221 -6.55 17.66 0.38
C TYR A 221 -6.37 18.47 1.67
N ALA A 222 -6.45 19.81 1.60
CA ALA A 222 -6.40 20.69 2.78
C ALA A 222 -7.63 20.51 3.69
N THR A 223 -8.81 20.28 3.10
CA THR A 223 -10.05 20.04 3.84
C THR A 223 -10.02 18.68 4.54
N ILE A 224 -9.56 17.63 3.84
CA ILE A 224 -9.34 16.30 4.40
C ILE A 224 -8.32 16.35 5.56
N ARG A 225 -7.25 17.16 5.42
CA ARG A 225 -6.24 17.40 6.46
C ARG A 225 -6.85 18.04 7.72
N HIS A 226 -7.75 19.01 7.58
CA HIS A 226 -8.38 19.70 8.72
C HIS A 226 -9.36 18.78 9.46
N ILE A 227 -10.20 18.05 8.71
CA ILE A 227 -11.17 17.10 9.29
C ILE A 227 -10.46 16.00 10.09
N PHE A 228 -9.34 15.47 9.59
CA PHE A 228 -8.58 14.45 10.30
C PHE A 228 -7.79 15.01 11.51
N SER A 229 -7.39 16.28 11.50
CA SER A 229 -6.82 16.98 12.65
C SER A 229 -7.84 17.16 13.79
N ASP A 230 -9.07 17.54 13.45
CA ASP A 230 -10.13 17.82 14.42
C ASP A 230 -10.68 16.54 15.07
N ILE A 231 -10.71 15.42 14.34
CA ILE A 231 -11.09 14.12 14.92
C ILE A 231 -10.04 13.66 15.96
N SER A 232 -8.74 13.90 15.68
CA SER A 232 -7.66 13.56 16.61
C SER A 232 -7.67 14.39 17.90
N SER A 233 -8.13 15.64 17.85
CA SER A 233 -8.19 16.53 19.03
C SER A 233 -9.38 16.20 19.95
N VAL A 234 -10.51 15.80 19.36
CA VAL A 234 -11.70 15.32 20.08
C VAL A 234 -11.39 14.01 20.82
N GLU A 235 -10.66 13.08 20.22
CA GLU A 235 -10.28 11.80 20.86
C GLU A 235 -9.28 11.97 22.01
N THR A 236 -8.39 12.97 21.98
CA THR A 236 -7.54 13.32 23.13
C THR A 236 -8.30 13.94 24.29
N SER A 237 -9.45 14.58 24.03
CA SER A 237 -10.31 15.13 25.10
C SER A 237 -11.21 14.07 25.75
N LEU A 238 -11.50 12.98 25.05
CA LEU A 238 -12.36 11.88 25.53
C LEU A 238 -11.60 10.78 26.27
N ASN A 239 -10.28 10.65 26.09
CA ASN A 239 -9.43 9.73 26.85
C ASN A 239 -8.97 10.29 28.21
N GLY A 240 -9.51 11.45 28.61
CA GLY A 240 -9.27 12.11 29.88
C GLY A 240 -10.30 11.78 30.96
N ASP A 241 -11.06 10.70 30.87
CA ASP A 241 -11.77 10.15 32.03
C ASP A 241 -12.28 8.72 31.77
N SER A 242 -12.37 7.93 32.84
CA SER A 242 -12.97 6.60 32.97
C SER A 242 -12.12 5.33 32.74
N SER A 243 -11.87 4.72 33.90
CA SER A 243 -11.61 3.33 34.25
C SER A 243 -12.62 2.31 33.72
N GLU A 244 -12.16 1.06 33.57
CA GLU A 244 -12.86 -0.23 33.65
C GLU A 244 -14.21 -0.36 32.90
N ASP A 245 -14.26 -1.11 31.79
CA ASP A 245 -14.88 -2.45 31.70
C ASP A 245 -14.82 -2.97 30.25
N GLY A 246 -14.89 -4.29 30.08
CA GLY A 246 -14.55 -4.99 28.84
C GLY A 246 -15.66 -5.11 27.78
N THR A 247 -15.15 -5.36 26.56
CA THR A 247 -15.72 -6.15 25.46
C THR A 247 -16.71 -5.49 24.48
N ASN A 248 -16.31 -5.55 23.21
CA ASN A 248 -17.09 -5.43 21.96
C ASN A 248 -17.34 -4.04 21.33
N GLY A 249 -16.41 -3.09 21.49
CA GLY A 249 -16.39 -1.83 20.71
C GLY A 249 -15.15 -1.59 19.82
N ASP A 250 -14.15 -2.46 19.88
CA ASP A 250 -12.75 -2.06 19.60
C ASP A 250 -12.32 -2.12 18.11
N THR A 251 -12.99 -2.88 17.26
CA THR A 251 -12.47 -3.15 15.90
C THR A 251 -12.66 -2.00 14.92
N THR A 252 -13.74 -1.23 15.04
CA THR A 252 -14.03 -0.07 14.17
C THR A 252 -13.30 1.20 14.61
N LEU A 253 -13.17 1.42 15.93
CA LEU A 253 -12.37 2.51 16.51
C LEU A 253 -10.88 2.36 16.19
N ILE A 254 -10.32 1.17 16.35
CA ILE A 254 -8.91 0.90 16.01
C ILE A 254 -8.66 1.00 14.50
N GLN A 255 -9.63 0.64 13.64
CA GLN A 255 -9.50 0.83 12.19
C GLN A 255 -9.50 2.31 11.78
N ASN A 256 -10.30 3.13 12.45
CA ASN A 256 -10.38 4.57 12.17
C ASN A 256 -9.12 5.30 12.66
N ASP A 257 -8.63 5.03 13.88
CA ASP A 257 -7.36 5.58 14.40
C ASP A 257 -6.16 5.17 13.51
N HIS A 258 -6.18 3.95 12.99
CA HIS A 258 -5.12 3.46 12.11
C HIS A 258 -5.12 4.15 10.73
N LEU A 259 -6.28 4.49 10.17
CA LEU A 259 -6.40 5.24 8.92
C LEU A 259 -6.04 6.73 9.12
N LEU A 260 -6.39 7.31 10.28
CA LEU A 260 -6.01 8.65 10.72
C LEU A 260 -4.48 8.82 10.88
N ARG A 261 -3.79 7.82 11.42
CA ARG A 261 -2.33 7.85 11.58
C ARG A 261 -1.59 7.64 10.26
N ILE A 262 -2.10 6.78 9.39
CA ILE A 262 -1.56 6.57 8.04
C ILE A 262 -1.72 7.84 7.20
N SER A 263 -2.86 8.52 7.28
CA SER A 263 -3.07 9.78 6.55
C SER A 263 -2.11 10.86 7.07
N ASN A 264 -2.04 11.10 8.38
CA ASN A 264 -1.19 12.15 8.95
C ASN A 264 0.33 11.98 8.68
N GLN A 265 0.83 10.75 8.45
CA GLN A 265 2.23 10.52 8.08
C GLN A 265 2.53 10.70 6.60
N TYR A 266 1.57 10.45 5.71
CA TYR A 266 1.75 10.66 4.26
C TYR A 266 1.80 12.15 3.89
N TRP A 267 1.19 13.03 4.70
CA TRP A 267 1.04 14.48 4.42
C TRP A 267 2.07 15.38 5.11
N ARG A 268 3.10 14.81 5.77
CA ARG A 268 4.25 15.54 6.34
C ARG A 268 5.50 15.52 5.44
N ARG A 269 5.41 14.96 4.23
CA ARG A 269 6.38 15.12 3.13
C ARG A 269 5.74 15.96 2.03
#